data_AF-A0A543Q283-F1
#
_entry.id   AF-A0A543Q283-F1
#
_cell.length_a   1.000
_cell.length_b   1.000
_cell.length_c   1.000
_cell.angle_alpha   90.00
_cell.angle_beta   90.00
_cell.angle_gamma   90.00
#
_symmetry.space_group_name_H-M   'P 1'
#
loop_
_entity.id
_entity.type
_entity.pdbx_description
1 polymer ?
#
loop_
_entity_poly.entity_id
_entity_poly.type
_entity_poly.pdbx_seq_one_letter_code
_entity_poly.pdbx_strand_id
1 'polypeptide(L)'
;MYMSTWKSPVALYKALVEAKVSTDTATEAAQSVVDDIRTVINNLATKQELTQEILAARKDLRHEILLTKRELQNEIHATKNELQSEIRETKSEIQATKIELQSEIHATKSEIQTTKIDLRAEIKVLETKMDSKFKIMQVYMVIIGILAASSSPIFAPLVKVIEHLL
;
A
#
# COMPACT_ATOMS: atom_id res chain seq x y z
N MET A 1 -14.20 -24.58 57.85
CA MET A 1 -13.51 -24.88 59.13
C MET A 1 -13.29 -23.54 59.83
N TYR A 2 -13.41 -23.46 61.15
CA TYR A 2 -13.49 -22.24 61.99
C TYR A 2 -14.93 -21.78 62.34
N MET A 3 -15.16 -21.62 63.66
CA MET A 3 -16.39 -21.20 64.40
C MET A 3 -17.20 -22.28 65.16
N SER A 4 -16.64 -23.45 65.50
CA SER A 4 -17.35 -24.38 66.40
C SER A 4 -17.24 -24.06 67.90
N THR A 5 -16.50 -23.01 68.30
CA THR A 5 -16.22 -22.73 69.74
C THR A 5 -16.45 -21.28 70.17
N TRP A 6 -17.13 -20.44 69.37
CA TRP A 6 -17.42 -19.08 69.81
C TRP A 6 -18.40 -19.09 70.99
N LYS A 7 -17.90 -18.70 72.17
CA LYS A 7 -18.75 -18.38 73.32
C LYS A 7 -19.08 -16.90 73.24
N SER A 8 -20.37 -16.56 73.29
CA SER A 8 -20.78 -15.16 73.45
C SER A 8 -20.12 -14.57 74.71
N PRO A 9 -19.93 -13.24 74.80
CA PRO A 9 -19.40 -12.60 76.01
C PRO A 9 -20.15 -13.05 77.28
N VAL A 10 -21.46 -13.26 77.17
CA VAL A 10 -22.33 -13.77 78.24
C VAL A 10 -22.01 -15.24 78.59
N ALA A 11 -21.77 -16.09 77.59
CA ALA A 11 -21.41 -17.49 77.80
C ALA A 11 -19.98 -17.65 78.35
N LEU A 12 -19.07 -16.75 77.99
CA LEU A 12 -17.72 -16.66 78.55
C LEU A 12 -17.78 -16.27 80.03
N TYR A 13 -18.53 -15.21 80.36
CA TYR A 13 -18.75 -14.77 81.74
C TYR A 13 -19.29 -15.90 82.62
N LYS A 14 -20.37 -16.57 82.17
CA LYS A 14 -20.96 -17.70 82.92
C LYS A 14 -19.96 -18.84 83.14
N ALA A 15 -19.20 -19.20 82.12
CA ALA A 15 -18.21 -20.27 82.23
C ALA A 15 -17.06 -19.93 83.18
N LEU A 16 -16.62 -18.67 83.23
CA LEU A 16 -15.58 -18.21 84.16
C LEU A 16 -16.08 -18.22 85.61
N VAL A 17 -17.31 -17.78 85.84
CA VAL A 17 -17.95 -17.84 87.16
C VAL A 17 -18.15 -19.30 87.62
N GLU A 18 -18.60 -20.19 86.74
CA GLU A 18 -18.70 -21.64 87.02
C GLU A 18 -17.35 -22.27 87.35
N ALA A 19 -16.28 -21.79 86.71
CA ALA A 19 -14.90 -22.18 87.00
C ALA A 19 -14.31 -21.52 88.27
N LYS A 20 -15.12 -20.80 89.05
CA LYS A 20 -14.72 -20.08 90.28
C LYS A 20 -13.71 -18.95 90.06
N VAL A 21 -13.64 -18.36 88.87
CA VAL A 21 -12.94 -17.08 88.63
C VAL A 21 -13.73 -15.96 89.33
N SER A 22 -13.04 -14.94 89.83
CA SER A 22 -13.71 -13.80 90.47
C SER A 22 -14.65 -13.09 89.49
N THR A 23 -15.71 -12.50 90.01
CA THR A 23 -16.68 -11.75 89.19
C THR A 23 -16.03 -10.59 88.47
N ASP A 24 -15.02 -9.96 89.06
CA ASP A 24 -14.33 -8.80 88.49
C ASP A 24 -13.49 -9.22 87.28
N THR A 25 -12.67 -10.27 87.44
CA THR A 25 -11.86 -10.82 86.34
C THR A 25 -12.73 -11.44 85.24
N ALA A 26 -13.84 -12.10 85.60
CA ALA A 26 -14.79 -12.62 84.62
C ALA A 26 -15.49 -11.50 83.82
N THR A 27 -15.81 -10.38 84.47
CA THR A 27 -16.38 -9.18 83.83
C THR A 27 -15.38 -8.53 82.89
N GLU A 28 -14.14 -8.32 83.34
CA GLU A 28 -13.06 -7.74 82.51
C GLU A 28 -12.81 -8.56 81.24
N ALA A 29 -12.70 -9.89 81.37
CA ALA A 29 -12.48 -10.76 80.24
C ALA A 29 -13.65 -10.72 79.23
N ALA A 30 -14.89 -10.74 79.72
CA ALA A 30 -16.07 -10.62 78.87
C ALA A 30 -16.14 -9.25 78.18
N GLN A 31 -15.77 -8.18 78.89
CA GLN A 31 -15.77 -6.82 78.35
C GLN A 31 -14.68 -6.62 77.29
N SER A 32 -13.49 -7.18 77.49
CA SER A 32 -12.43 -7.20 76.48
C SER A 32 -12.91 -7.84 75.16
N VAL A 33 -13.64 -8.96 75.24
CA VAL A 33 -14.21 -9.60 74.04
C VAL A 33 -15.28 -8.72 73.39
N VAL A 34 -16.09 -8.00 74.16
CA VAL A 34 -17.06 -7.02 73.61
C VAL A 34 -16.34 -5.90 72.87
N ASP A 35 -15.22 -5.40 73.40
CA ASP A 35 -14.45 -4.32 72.80
C ASP A 35 -13.70 -4.78 71.53
N ASP A 36 -13.18 -6.01 71.51
CA ASP A 36 -12.63 -6.64 70.30
C ASP A 36 -13.71 -6.79 69.22
N ILE A 37 -14.91 -7.26 69.59
CA ILE A 37 -16.04 -7.39 68.67
C ILE A 37 -16.44 -6.02 68.09
N ARG A 38 -16.50 -4.97 68.92
CA ARG A 38 -16.78 -3.60 68.45
C ARG A 38 -15.71 -3.13 67.47
N THR A 39 -14.44 -3.38 67.77
CA THR A 39 -13.33 -3.02 66.90
C THR A 39 -13.43 -3.72 65.55
N VAL A 40 -13.72 -5.01 65.53
CA VAL A 40 -13.94 -5.77 64.28
C VAL A 40 -15.15 -5.24 63.51
N ILE A 41 -16.27 -4.96 64.17
CA ILE A 41 -17.47 -4.41 63.53
C ILE A 41 -17.18 -3.04 62.92
N ASN A 42 -16.47 -2.17 63.63
CA ASN A 42 -16.12 -0.83 63.15
C ASN A 42 -15.14 -0.87 61.96
N ASN A 43 -14.29 -1.90 61.88
CA ASN A 43 -13.36 -2.10 60.78
C ASN A 43 -13.95 -2.89 59.60
N LEU A 44 -15.12 -3.51 59.78
CA LEU A 44 -15.79 -4.23 58.72
C LEU A 44 -16.46 -3.22 57.79
N ALA A 45 -16.14 -3.29 56.50
CA ALA A 45 -16.86 -2.55 55.49
C ALA A 45 -18.35 -2.87 55.58
N THR A 46 -19.15 -1.85 55.84
CA THR A 46 -20.59 -1.95 55.92
C THR A 46 -21.16 -2.25 54.53
N LYS A 47 -22.36 -2.86 54.52
CA LYS A 47 -23.10 -3.08 53.26
C LYS A 47 -23.24 -1.78 52.45
N GLN A 48 -23.34 -0.63 53.12
CA GLN A 48 -23.45 0.67 52.47
C GLN A 48 -22.15 1.04 51.74
N GLU A 49 -20.99 0.90 52.38
CA GLU A 49 -19.68 1.20 51.77
C GLU A 49 -19.42 0.33 50.55
N LEU A 50 -19.63 -1.00 50.67
CA LEU A 50 -19.48 -1.92 49.54
C LEU A 50 -20.44 -1.57 48.38
N THR A 51 -21.65 -1.12 48.70
CA THR A 51 -22.60 -0.69 47.66
C THR A 51 -22.11 0.57 46.94
N GLN A 52 -21.51 1.53 47.66
CA GLN A 52 -20.95 2.73 47.06
C GLN A 52 -19.73 2.42 46.18
N GLU A 53 -18.82 1.56 46.65
CA GLU A 53 -17.66 1.14 45.87
C GLU A 53 -18.07 0.44 44.57
N ILE A 54 -19.06 -0.47 44.64
CA ILE A 54 -19.59 -1.15 43.44
C ILE A 54 -20.22 -0.14 42.47
N LEU A 55 -20.96 0.85 42.97
CA LEU A 55 -21.56 1.88 42.13
C LEU A 55 -20.50 2.77 41.46
N ALA A 56 -19.46 3.14 42.20
CA ALA A 56 -18.32 3.90 41.67
C ALA A 56 -17.59 3.12 40.58
N ALA A 57 -17.18 1.88 40.87
CA ALA A 57 -16.51 1.01 39.89
C ALA A 57 -17.36 0.78 38.64
N ARG A 58 -18.68 0.60 38.80
CA ARG A 58 -19.60 0.45 37.66
C ARG A 58 -19.69 1.73 36.81
N LYS A 59 -19.64 2.90 37.43
CA LYS A 59 -19.66 4.19 36.74
C LYS A 59 -18.36 4.38 35.95
N ASP A 60 -17.22 4.07 36.55
CA ASP A 60 -15.90 4.22 35.94
C ASP A 60 -15.75 3.27 34.75
N LEU A 61 -16.08 1.98 34.92
CA LEU A 61 -16.08 1.01 33.81
C LEU A 61 -17.00 1.45 32.66
N ARG A 62 -18.19 2.00 32.98
CA ARG A 62 -19.10 2.52 31.95
C ARG A 62 -18.49 3.72 31.22
N HIS A 63 -17.77 4.58 31.93
CA HIS A 63 -17.09 5.72 31.35
C HIS A 63 -15.96 5.29 30.41
N GLU A 64 -15.09 4.37 30.87
CA GLU A 64 -14.00 3.81 30.06
C GLU A 64 -14.52 3.14 28.78
N ILE A 65 -15.56 2.31 28.88
CA ILE A 65 -16.18 1.67 27.72
C ILE A 65 -16.66 2.72 26.70
N LEU A 66 -17.25 3.83 27.15
CA LEU A 66 -17.71 4.90 26.26
C LEU A 66 -16.55 5.68 25.64
N LEU A 67 -15.46 5.89 26.38
CA LEU A 67 -14.25 6.53 25.87
C LEU A 67 -13.60 5.65 24.79
N THR A 68 -13.31 4.38 25.10
CA THR A 68 -12.72 3.44 24.16
C THR A 68 -13.60 3.27 22.92
N LYS A 69 -14.92 3.20 23.07
CA LYS A 69 -15.83 3.16 21.91
C LYS A 69 -15.68 4.38 21.01
N ARG A 70 -15.56 5.58 21.59
CA ARG A 70 -15.39 6.82 20.82
C ARG A 70 -14.05 6.87 20.12
N GLU A 71 -12.97 6.46 20.81
CA GLU A 71 -11.62 6.40 20.25
C GLU A 71 -11.57 5.45 19.05
N LEU A 72 -12.08 4.22 19.21
CA LEU A 72 -12.18 3.26 18.10
C LEU A 72 -13.02 3.79 16.94
N GLN A 73 -14.13 4.48 17.22
CA GLN A 73 -14.92 5.11 16.15
C GLN A 73 -14.12 6.18 15.41
N ASN A 74 -13.35 7.00 16.12
CA ASN A 74 -12.52 8.04 15.52
C ASN A 74 -11.39 7.44 14.68
N GLU A 75 -10.70 6.42 15.19
CA GLU A 75 -9.65 5.71 14.46
C GLU A 75 -10.20 5.09 13.17
N ILE A 76 -11.34 4.41 13.23
CA ILE A 76 -11.99 3.84 12.04
C ILE A 76 -12.30 4.93 11.01
N HIS A 77 -12.79 6.09 11.43
CA HIS A 77 -13.06 7.21 10.51
C HIS A 77 -11.78 7.80 9.93
N ALA A 78 -10.74 7.96 10.74
CA ALA A 78 -9.45 8.47 10.30
C ALA A 78 -8.84 7.54 9.24
N THR A 79 -8.72 6.24 9.53
CA THR A 79 -8.20 5.24 8.58
C THR A 79 -9.05 5.17 7.32
N LYS A 80 -10.37 5.25 7.42
CA LYS A 80 -11.25 5.28 6.24
C LYS A 80 -10.97 6.50 5.35
N ASN A 81 -10.77 7.67 5.95
CA ASN A 81 -10.50 8.89 5.19
C ASN A 81 -9.12 8.85 4.54
N GLU A 82 -8.12 8.34 5.25
CA GLU A 82 -6.75 8.14 4.74
C GLU A 82 -6.77 7.21 3.51
N LEU A 83 -7.38 6.02 3.63
CA LEU A 83 -7.52 5.08 2.51
C LEU A 83 -8.28 5.70 1.33
N GLN A 84 -9.32 6.51 1.58
CA GLN A 84 -10.02 7.22 0.51
C GLN A 84 -9.14 8.26 -0.19
N SER A 85 -8.24 8.91 0.54
CA SER A 85 -7.27 9.84 -0.02
C SER A 85 -6.25 9.11 -0.89
N GLU A 86 -5.64 8.05 -0.37
CA GLU A 86 -4.65 7.22 -1.10
C GLU A 86 -5.24 6.64 -2.40
N ILE A 87 -6.49 6.16 -2.36
CA ILE A 87 -7.19 5.67 -3.55
C ILE A 87 -7.37 6.78 -4.60
N ARG A 88 -7.70 8.01 -4.17
CA ARG A 88 -7.88 9.14 -5.09
C ARG A 88 -6.55 9.55 -5.72
N GLU A 89 -5.50 9.61 -4.92
CA GLU A 89 -4.14 9.94 -5.36
C GLU A 89 -3.64 8.92 -6.37
N THR A 90 -3.69 7.63 -6.02
CA THR A 90 -3.31 6.52 -6.91
C THR A 90 -4.10 6.57 -8.22
N LYS A 91 -5.40 6.85 -8.18
CA LYS A 91 -6.23 6.99 -9.38
C LYS A 91 -5.79 8.18 -10.25
N SER A 92 -5.40 9.29 -9.63
CA SER A 92 -4.88 10.47 -10.32
C SER A 92 -3.56 10.17 -11.00
N GLU A 93 -2.64 9.50 -10.31
CA GLU A 93 -1.35 9.07 -10.86
C GLU A 93 -1.54 8.14 -12.06
N ILE A 94 -2.40 7.12 -11.93
CA ILE A 94 -2.72 6.21 -13.04
C ILE A 94 -3.27 6.98 -14.25
N GLN A 95 -4.12 7.98 -14.03
CA GLN A 95 -4.65 8.81 -15.11
C GLN A 95 -3.56 9.67 -15.77
N ALA A 96 -2.66 10.26 -14.98
CA ALA A 96 -1.54 11.03 -15.48
C ALA A 96 -0.60 10.16 -16.34
N THR A 97 -0.17 9.00 -15.82
CA THR A 97 0.68 8.05 -16.56
C THR A 97 -0.01 7.56 -17.84
N LYS A 98 -1.33 7.32 -17.81
CA LYS A 98 -2.07 6.94 -19.01
C LYS A 98 -2.02 8.03 -20.09
N ILE A 99 -2.19 9.31 -19.71
CA ILE A 99 -2.13 10.43 -20.64
C ILE A 99 -0.72 10.57 -21.22
N GLU A 100 0.31 10.47 -20.37
CA GLU A 100 1.71 10.51 -20.78
C GLU A 100 2.03 9.43 -21.81
N LEU A 101 1.71 8.17 -21.52
CA LEU A 101 1.91 7.06 -22.44
C LEU A 101 1.14 7.22 -23.75
N GLN A 102 -0.09 7.76 -23.72
CA GLN A 102 -0.84 8.06 -24.94
C GLN A 102 -0.14 9.12 -25.80
N SER A 103 0.43 10.15 -25.16
CA SER A 103 1.21 11.19 -25.82
C SER A 103 2.48 10.62 -26.45
N GLU A 104 3.25 9.81 -25.71
CA GLU A 104 4.47 9.16 -26.21
C GLU A 104 4.18 8.24 -27.40
N ILE A 105 3.10 7.45 -27.34
CA ILE A 105 2.67 6.59 -28.45
C ILE A 105 2.34 7.45 -29.68
N HIS A 106 1.65 8.58 -29.52
CA HIS A 106 1.33 9.48 -30.63
C HIS A 106 2.58 10.14 -31.23
N ALA A 107 3.50 10.60 -30.38
CA ALA A 107 4.79 11.15 -30.82
C ALA A 107 5.59 10.12 -31.62
N THR A 108 5.78 8.92 -31.06
CA THR A 108 6.48 7.81 -31.72
C THR A 108 5.83 7.43 -33.05
N LYS A 109 4.49 7.35 -33.10
CA LYS A 109 3.76 7.09 -34.34
C LYS A 109 4.01 8.17 -35.39
N SER A 110 4.05 9.44 -34.98
CA SER A 110 4.35 10.56 -35.87
C SER A 110 5.77 10.46 -36.43
N GLU A 111 6.76 10.19 -35.59
CA GLU A 111 8.16 10.02 -35.99
C GLU A 111 8.33 8.86 -37.00
N ILE A 112 7.64 7.74 -36.78
CA ILE A 112 7.63 6.61 -37.72
C ILE A 112 7.02 7.02 -39.07
N GLN A 113 5.94 7.80 -39.08
CA GLN A 113 5.35 8.27 -40.35
C GLN A 113 6.29 9.20 -41.10
N THR A 114 6.93 10.14 -40.40
CA THR A 114 7.94 11.04 -41.00
C THR A 114 9.09 10.24 -41.60
N THR A 115 9.69 9.34 -40.82
CA THR A 115 10.79 8.47 -41.28
C THR A 115 10.38 7.65 -42.51
N LYS A 116 9.15 7.13 -42.54
CA LYS A 116 8.62 6.39 -43.69
C LYS A 116 8.47 7.27 -44.94
N ILE A 117 8.07 8.52 -44.79
CA ILE A 117 7.96 9.48 -45.90
C ILE A 117 9.35 9.82 -46.44
N ASP A 118 10.30 10.10 -45.53
CA ASP A 118 11.67 10.45 -45.90
C ASP A 118 12.35 9.30 -46.65
N LEU A 119 12.26 8.07 -46.14
CA LEU A 119 12.79 6.89 -46.82
C LEU A 119 12.18 6.68 -48.21
N ARG A 120 10.87 6.91 -48.38
CA ARG A 120 10.22 6.83 -49.70
C ARG A 120 10.75 7.90 -50.66
N ALA A 121 11.01 9.11 -50.17
CA ALA A 121 11.58 10.19 -50.97
C ALA A 121 13.02 9.85 -51.39
N GLU A 122 13.84 9.34 -50.47
CA GLU A 122 15.21 8.90 -50.75
C GLU A 122 15.25 7.77 -51.78
N ILE A 123 14.37 6.76 -51.66
CA ILE A 123 14.25 5.67 -52.64
C ILE A 123 13.92 6.22 -54.02
N LYS A 124 12.96 7.15 -54.12
CA LYS A 124 12.60 7.77 -55.41
C LYS A 124 13.76 8.55 -56.03
N VAL A 125 14.53 9.27 -55.21
CA VAL A 125 15.76 9.94 -55.67
C VAL A 125 16.78 8.91 -56.17
N LEU A 126 16.93 7.77 -55.49
CA LEU A 126 17.83 6.71 -55.93
C LEU A 126 17.38 6.07 -57.26
N GLU A 127 16.09 5.79 -57.42
CA GLU A 127 15.50 5.26 -58.65
C GLU A 127 15.79 6.18 -59.85
N THR A 128 15.56 7.50 -59.69
CA THR A 128 15.83 8.48 -60.76
C THR A 128 17.32 8.57 -61.12
N LYS A 129 18.22 8.50 -60.13
CA LYS A 129 19.68 8.45 -60.35
C LYS A 129 20.09 7.18 -61.09
N MET A 130 19.51 6.03 -60.72
CA MET A 130 19.78 4.75 -61.39
C MET A 130 19.30 4.75 -62.83
N ASP A 131 18.08 5.24 -63.10
CA ASP A 131 17.55 5.37 -64.46
C ASP A 131 18.45 6.24 -65.35
N SER A 132 18.92 7.38 -64.80
CA SER A 132 19.85 8.28 -65.49
C SER A 132 21.18 7.59 -65.81
N LYS A 133 21.77 6.88 -64.84
CA LYS A 133 23.01 6.12 -65.06
C LYS A 133 22.83 5.00 -66.09
N PHE A 134 21.70 4.30 -66.06
CA PHE A 134 21.39 3.24 -67.01
C PHE A 134 21.26 3.77 -68.44
N LYS A 135 20.56 4.90 -68.63
CA LYS A 135 20.49 5.59 -69.94
C LYS A 135 21.87 5.96 -70.48
N ILE A 136 22.72 6.53 -69.63
CA ILE A 136 24.11 6.86 -70.02
C ILE A 136 24.87 5.58 -70.43
N MET A 137 24.74 4.50 -69.66
CA MET A 137 25.37 3.22 -69.96
C MET A 137 24.89 2.63 -71.30
N GLN A 138 23.58 2.71 -71.59
CA GLN A 138 23.03 2.27 -72.88
C GLN A 138 23.67 3.02 -74.05
N VAL A 139 23.86 4.33 -73.94
CA VAL A 139 24.55 5.13 -74.97
C VAL A 139 25.98 4.63 -75.18
N TYR A 140 26.73 4.40 -74.09
CA TYR A 140 28.08 3.83 -74.19
C TYR A 140 28.11 2.46 -74.87
N MET A 141 27.17 1.56 -74.53
CA MET A 141 27.07 0.23 -75.13
C MET A 141 26.81 0.29 -76.63
N VAL A 142 25.94 1.22 -77.08
CA VAL A 142 25.68 1.44 -78.51
C VAL A 142 26.94 1.91 -79.23
N ILE A 143 27.66 2.90 -78.68
CA ILE A 143 28.90 3.44 -79.28
C ILE A 143 29.97 2.34 -79.41
N ILE A 144 30.19 1.55 -78.35
CA ILE A 144 31.16 0.45 -78.37
C ILE A 144 30.75 -0.62 -79.39
N GLY A 145 29.45 -0.95 -79.47
CA GLY A 145 28.94 -1.91 -80.47
C GLY A 145 29.19 -1.46 -81.92
N ILE A 146 28.98 -0.18 -82.22
CA ILE A 146 29.27 0.40 -83.54
C ILE A 146 30.79 0.31 -83.84
N LEU A 147 31.64 0.76 -82.91
CA LEU A 147 33.10 0.70 -83.07
C LEU A 147 33.61 -0.73 -83.30
N ALA A 148 33.11 -1.70 -82.53
CA ALA A 148 33.47 -3.11 -82.69
C ALA A 148 33.08 -3.65 -84.06
N ALA A 149 31.90 -3.29 -84.58
CA ALA A 149 31.44 -3.70 -85.91
C ALA A 149 32.32 -3.13 -87.03
N SER A 150 32.74 -1.86 -86.95
CA SER A 150 33.63 -1.23 -87.93
C SER A 150 35.03 -1.87 -87.97
N SER A 151 35.50 -2.41 -86.85
CA SER A 151 36.79 -3.14 -86.78
C SER A 151 36.71 -4.61 -87.23
N SER A 152 35.51 -5.11 -87.55
CA SER A 152 35.32 -6.50 -87.97
C SER A 152 35.83 -6.71 -89.41
N PRO A 153 36.58 -7.80 -89.68
CA PRO A 153 37.07 -8.13 -91.03
C PRO A 153 35.98 -8.21 -92.09
N ILE A 154 34.73 -8.47 -91.68
CA ILE A 154 33.55 -8.55 -92.56
C ILE A 154 33.25 -7.19 -93.22
N PHE A 155 33.50 -6.07 -92.53
CA PHE A 155 33.22 -4.72 -93.04
C PHE A 155 34.44 -4.01 -93.63
N ALA A 156 35.64 -4.60 -93.52
CA ALA A 156 36.88 -4.08 -94.10
C ALA A 156 36.80 -3.76 -95.62
N PRO A 157 36.07 -4.51 -96.47
CA PRO A 157 35.91 -4.15 -97.87
C PRO A 157 35.15 -2.82 -98.06
N LEU A 158 34.15 -2.56 -97.21
CA LEU A 158 33.32 -1.35 -97.30
C LEU A 158 34.10 -0.10 -96.86
N VAL A 159 34.91 -0.21 -95.81
CA VAL A 159 35.77 0.88 -95.32
C VAL A 159 36.79 1.29 -96.39
N LYS A 160 37.42 0.31 -97.07
CA LYS A 160 38.35 0.57 -98.18
C LYS A 160 37.71 1.32 -99.36
N VAL A 161 36.44 1.04 -99.66
CA VAL A 161 35.70 1.74 -100.73
C VAL A 161 35.46 3.20 -100.34
N ILE A 162 35.15 3.48 -99.08
CA ILE A 162 34.93 4.85 -98.59
C ILE A 162 36.25 5.64 -98.56
N GLU A 163 37.36 5.02 -98.16
CA GLU A 163 38.69 5.68 -98.20
C GLU A 163 39.15 6.06 -99.61
N HIS A 164 38.71 5.36 -100.66
CA HIS A 164 39.00 5.74 -102.05
C HIS A 164 38.05 6.83 -102.59
N LEU A 165 36.95 7.12 -101.90
CA LEU A 165 35.95 8.12 -102.28
C LEU A 165 36.15 9.46 -101.57
N LEU A 166 37.06 9.53 -100.59
CA LEU A 166 37.53 10.74 -99.92
C LEU A 166 38.90 11.15 -100.48
#